data_AF-A0A4S8K893-F1
#
_entry.id   AF-A0A4S8K893-F1
#
_cell.length_a   1.000
_cell.length_b   1.000
_cell.length_c   1.000
_cell.angle_alpha   90.00
_cell.angle_beta   90.00
_cell.angle_gamma   90.00
#
_symmetry.space_group_name_H-M   'P 1'
#
loop_
_entity.id
_entity.type
_entity.pdbx_description
1 polymer ?
#
loop_
_entity_poly.entity_id
_entity_poly.type
_entity_poly.pdbx_seq_one_letter_code
_entity_poly.pdbx_strand_id
1 'polypeptide(L)'
;MNLSSSLPLSLSLSSTMAKANRFLALVYAFSLVFLVMGTRIAGSGHGKQRPEHHYVNKLFVFGDSYVDTGNLGRLLGRLARSWFDPYGMTFPRKPTGRFSDGRVLTDYVASFLRIRSPIPYRIRKFGQKLLPYGMNFAVAGSGIFDTGNFQSNLTAQIDKFQAQIDDGVFSKHDLKSSAALMLSPGTITIPFRARSGLLARECTINMNEDAVRGLMELFPLLAAPPWIHGPVVRAAKVDLKRLSHIGVRRSSSPTCTDRAQIDDGVFSKHDLKSSAALIAVSGNDYQYLSERDPDYLHHLHGFMDRLFAQLKVDLKRLSHIGVPKVIVTNLHPIGCIPYYTRPTKYTACYSNVSSAVAEHNRRVDELMQELGGGTDTTFLSLDVNTAFLNVLHRGLQLRNLARIQWWLSSADLFFFHVAAKGAKEIKHPLAPCCVSRSNTTECGEIDAKGNRLYEVCRHPEEHFYWDSAHPTQAGWAAAFEFLRPSLREFLQL
;
A
#
# COMPACT_ATOMS: atom_id res chain seq x y z
N MET A 1 -56.92 -56.43 68.43
CA MET A 1 -55.50 -56.08 68.62
C MET A 1 -54.87 -55.90 67.24
N ASN A 2 -54.41 -54.68 66.95
CA ASN A 2 -53.61 -54.18 65.81
C ASN A 2 -53.83 -54.77 64.40
N LEU A 3 -54.43 -53.94 63.52
CA LEU A 3 -54.21 -53.97 62.08
C LEU A 3 -52.86 -53.27 61.75
N SER A 4 -51.96 -54.01 61.11
CA SER A 4 -50.92 -53.55 60.17
C SER A 4 -51.05 -54.49 58.95
N SER A 5 -50.86 -54.12 57.69
CA SER A 5 -49.96 -53.15 57.07
C SER A 5 -50.50 -52.70 55.71
N SER A 6 -50.25 -51.45 55.39
CA SER A 6 -50.53 -50.73 54.14
C SER A 6 -49.38 -50.84 53.13
N LEU A 7 -49.74 -50.93 51.84
CA LEU A 7 -48.97 -50.44 50.69
C LEU A 7 -49.90 -50.36 49.47
N PRO A 8 -50.01 -49.20 48.79
CA PRO A 8 -50.34 -49.17 47.38
C PRO A 8 -49.30 -48.40 46.55
N LEU A 9 -49.00 -48.96 45.37
CA LEU A 9 -48.28 -48.34 44.27
C LEU A 9 -49.11 -47.18 43.68
N SER A 10 -48.56 -45.97 43.65
CA SER A 10 -48.86 -44.97 42.62
C SER A 10 -47.79 -43.88 42.63
N LEU A 11 -47.06 -43.69 41.51
CA LEU A 11 -46.39 -42.44 41.09
C LEU A 11 -45.39 -42.70 39.95
N SER A 12 -45.75 -42.48 38.66
CA SER A 12 -44.79 -41.97 37.64
C SER A 12 -45.39 -41.57 36.26
N LEU A 13 -46.60 -41.01 36.13
CA LEU A 13 -47.12 -40.56 34.81
C LEU A 13 -47.23 -39.04 34.58
N SER A 14 -46.95 -38.19 35.59
CA SER A 14 -47.20 -36.74 35.47
C SER A 14 -46.01 -35.93 34.92
N SER A 15 -44.77 -36.35 35.17
CA SER A 15 -43.58 -35.53 34.83
C SER A 15 -43.12 -35.63 33.36
N THR A 16 -43.48 -36.68 32.65
CA THR A 16 -43.17 -36.90 31.22
C THR A 16 -44.10 -36.11 30.31
N MET A 17 -45.40 -36.05 30.62
CA MET A 17 -46.38 -35.27 29.83
C MET A 17 -46.12 -33.75 29.93
N ALA A 18 -45.69 -33.25 31.09
CA ALA A 18 -45.35 -31.83 31.25
C ALA A 18 -44.12 -31.39 30.43
N LYS A 19 -43.14 -32.28 30.22
CA LYS A 19 -41.96 -32.01 29.39
C LYS A 19 -42.27 -32.10 27.89
N ALA A 20 -43.11 -33.05 27.48
CA ALA A 20 -43.57 -33.18 26.09
C ALA A 20 -44.40 -31.96 25.65
N ASN A 21 -45.28 -31.44 26.52
CA ASN A 21 -46.05 -30.23 26.22
C ASN A 21 -45.19 -28.97 26.09
N ARG A 22 -44.11 -28.84 26.88
CA ARG A 22 -43.16 -27.71 26.75
C ARG A 22 -42.35 -27.78 25.46
N PHE A 23 -41.99 -28.99 25.01
CA PHE A 23 -41.29 -29.19 23.74
C PHE A 23 -42.19 -28.88 22.54
N LEU A 24 -43.45 -29.35 22.54
CA LEU A 24 -44.41 -29.01 21.49
C LEU A 24 -44.72 -27.51 21.42
N ALA A 25 -44.85 -26.83 22.57
CA ALA A 25 -45.07 -25.39 22.61
C ALA A 25 -43.88 -24.59 22.02
N LEU A 26 -42.64 -25.04 22.25
CA LEU A 26 -41.45 -24.43 21.67
C LEU A 26 -41.37 -24.65 20.15
N VAL A 27 -41.74 -25.85 19.66
CA VAL A 27 -41.79 -26.14 18.22
C VAL A 27 -42.88 -25.31 17.52
N TYR A 28 -44.05 -25.14 18.15
CA TYR A 28 -45.12 -24.28 17.62
C TYR A 28 -44.72 -22.80 17.60
N ALA A 29 -44.05 -22.32 18.65
CA ALA A 29 -43.55 -20.95 18.70
C ALA A 29 -42.48 -20.69 17.63
N PHE A 30 -41.57 -21.64 17.40
CA PHE A 30 -40.57 -21.54 16.34
C PHE A 30 -41.20 -21.55 14.93
N SER A 31 -42.22 -22.39 14.72
CA SER A 31 -42.92 -22.50 13.44
C SER A 31 -43.72 -21.23 13.09
N LEU A 32 -44.32 -20.58 14.09
CA LEU A 32 -45.02 -19.29 13.95
C LEU A 32 -44.06 -18.14 13.60
N VAL A 33 -42.84 -18.12 14.15
CA VAL A 33 -41.80 -17.13 13.80
C VAL A 33 -41.37 -17.30 12.33
N PHE A 34 -41.23 -18.53 11.85
CA PHE A 34 -40.94 -18.80 10.44
C PHE A 34 -42.09 -18.42 9.50
N LEU A 35 -43.35 -18.57 9.93
CA LEU A 35 -44.52 -18.16 9.14
C LEU A 35 -44.66 -16.63 9.05
N VAL A 36 -44.32 -15.91 10.13
CA VAL A 36 -44.31 -14.43 10.16
C VAL A 36 -43.13 -13.85 9.37
N MET A 37 -41.98 -14.54 9.31
CA MET A 37 -40.88 -14.18 8.40
C MET A 37 -41.15 -14.55 6.93
N GLY A 38 -41.98 -15.56 6.68
CA GLY A 38 -42.27 -16.07 5.33
C GLY A 38 -43.24 -15.22 4.49
N THR A 39 -43.96 -14.26 5.07
CA THR A 39 -45.01 -13.48 4.37
C THR A 39 -44.56 -12.12 3.83
N ARG A 40 -43.25 -11.85 3.73
CA ARG A 40 -42.73 -10.61 3.11
C ARG A 40 -42.07 -10.76 1.73
N ILE A 41 -42.39 -11.80 0.97
CA ILE A 41 -41.93 -11.91 -0.43
C ILE A 41 -43.10 -12.21 -1.36
N ALA A 42 -43.96 -11.21 -1.57
CA ALA A 42 -44.78 -11.09 -2.77
C ALA A 42 -45.24 -9.65 -2.91
N GLY A 43 -44.66 -8.89 -3.84
CA GLY A 43 -45.22 -7.60 -4.24
C GLY A 43 -44.23 -6.53 -4.68
N SER A 44 -44.18 -6.36 -6.00
CA SER A 44 -43.85 -5.14 -6.76
C SER A 44 -42.40 -4.97 -7.22
N GLY A 45 -42.22 -5.27 -8.51
CA GLY A 45 -41.07 -4.91 -9.31
C GLY A 45 -40.95 -3.39 -9.41
N HIS A 46 -39.94 -2.86 -8.75
CA HIS A 46 -39.16 -1.73 -9.22
C HIS A 46 -37.71 -2.22 -9.14
N GLY A 47 -36.95 -2.10 -10.22
CA GLY A 47 -35.55 -2.51 -10.26
C GLY A 47 -34.74 -1.77 -9.20
N LYS A 48 -34.68 -2.32 -7.98
CA LYS A 48 -33.67 -1.97 -6.99
C LYS A 48 -32.36 -2.48 -7.55
N GLN A 49 -31.54 -1.56 -8.07
CA GLN A 49 -30.11 -1.81 -8.16
C GLN A 49 -29.69 -2.38 -6.80
N ARG A 50 -29.17 -3.61 -6.80
CA ARG A 50 -28.44 -4.12 -5.63
C ARG A 50 -27.39 -3.05 -5.29
N PRO A 51 -27.21 -2.66 -4.01
CA PRO A 51 -26.11 -1.77 -3.67
C PRO A 51 -24.84 -2.42 -4.20
N GLU A 52 -24.19 -1.75 -5.14
CA GLU A 52 -22.93 -2.21 -5.71
C GLU A 52 -21.92 -2.13 -4.56
N HIS A 53 -21.70 -3.24 -3.86
CA HIS A 53 -20.62 -3.30 -2.87
C HIS A 53 -19.31 -3.05 -3.62
N HIS A 54 -18.76 -1.85 -3.47
CA HIS A 54 -17.46 -1.46 -4.05
C HIS A 54 -16.33 -2.21 -3.33
N TYR A 55 -16.15 -3.49 -3.64
CA TYR A 55 -15.03 -4.28 -3.14
C TYR A 55 -13.72 -3.76 -3.73
N VAL A 56 -12.77 -3.42 -2.85
CA VAL A 56 -11.40 -3.08 -3.27
C VAL A 56 -10.70 -4.36 -3.75
N ASN A 57 -10.33 -4.39 -5.03
CA ASN A 57 -9.67 -5.53 -5.67
C ASN A 57 -8.25 -5.23 -6.17
N LYS A 58 -7.79 -3.98 -6.03
CA LYS A 58 -6.43 -3.54 -6.35
C LYS A 58 -5.85 -2.69 -5.23
N LEU A 59 -4.57 -2.92 -4.95
CA LEU A 59 -3.81 -2.14 -3.99
C LEU A 59 -2.61 -1.50 -4.67
N PHE A 60 -2.54 -0.17 -4.62
CA PHE A 60 -1.37 0.61 -5.05
C PHE A 60 -0.58 1.04 -3.82
N VAL A 61 0.72 0.79 -3.80
CA VAL A 61 1.52 0.95 -2.57
C VAL A 61 2.66 1.92 -2.80
N PHE A 62 2.85 2.85 -1.86
CA PHE A 62 3.85 3.90 -1.88
C PHE A 62 4.52 4.03 -0.51
N GLY A 63 5.71 4.63 -0.47
CA GLY A 63 6.45 4.88 0.76
C GLY A 63 7.78 4.14 0.78
N ASP A 64 8.09 3.53 1.92
CA ASP A 64 9.43 3.09 2.28
C ASP A 64 9.55 1.58 2.56
N SER A 65 10.55 1.21 3.37
CA SER A 65 10.93 -0.18 3.66
C SER A 65 9.85 -0.97 4.40
N TYR A 66 8.90 -0.30 5.06
CA TYR A 66 7.80 -0.98 5.78
C TYR A 66 6.77 -1.60 4.83
N VAL A 67 6.78 -1.15 3.58
CA VAL A 67 5.86 -1.59 2.53
C VAL A 67 6.58 -2.02 1.25
N ASP A 68 7.89 -1.80 1.11
CA ASP A 68 8.68 -2.28 -0.03
C ASP A 68 8.72 -3.81 -0.10
N THR A 69 8.42 -4.34 -1.29
CA THR A 69 8.41 -5.78 -1.59
C THR A 69 9.45 -6.18 -2.63
N GLY A 70 10.37 -5.28 -3.00
CA GLY A 70 11.52 -5.58 -3.85
C GLY A 70 11.92 -4.51 -4.87
N ASN A 71 11.52 -3.24 -4.71
CA ASN A 71 11.85 -2.19 -5.67
C ASN A 71 13.27 -1.65 -5.53
N LEU A 72 13.86 -1.65 -4.32
CA LEU A 72 15.25 -1.19 -4.14
C LEU A 72 16.25 -1.99 -5.00
N GLY A 73 15.97 -3.26 -5.27
CA GLY A 73 16.78 -4.13 -6.12
C GLY A 73 18.12 -4.56 -5.51
N ARG A 74 18.78 -5.53 -6.15
CA ARG A 74 20.01 -6.20 -5.63
C ARG A 74 21.32 -5.46 -5.94
N LEU A 75 21.29 -4.47 -6.84
CA LEU A 75 22.49 -3.83 -7.40
C LEU A 75 23.08 -2.71 -6.53
N LEU A 76 22.44 -2.35 -5.41
CA LEU A 76 22.88 -1.24 -4.55
C LEU A 76 23.77 -1.68 -3.37
N GLY A 77 24.44 -2.84 -3.47
CA GLY A 77 25.42 -3.30 -2.47
C GLY A 77 24.84 -3.38 -1.06
N ARG A 78 25.47 -2.65 -0.10
CA ARG A 78 25.03 -2.56 1.31
C ARG A 78 23.57 -2.14 1.48
N LEU A 79 23.06 -1.22 0.63
CA LEU A 79 21.67 -0.77 0.69
C LEU A 79 20.68 -1.89 0.32
N ALA A 80 21.12 -2.84 -0.50
CA ALA A 80 20.30 -3.95 -0.98
C ALA A 80 20.30 -5.18 -0.05
N ARG A 81 20.65 -5.03 1.24
CA ARG A 81 20.77 -6.15 2.20
C ARG A 81 19.52 -7.04 2.29
N SER A 82 18.33 -6.49 2.06
CA SER A 82 17.07 -7.25 1.99
C SER A 82 16.97 -8.24 0.81
N TRP A 83 17.94 -8.22 -0.12
CA TRP A 83 18.12 -9.20 -1.20
C TRP A 83 19.12 -10.32 -0.88
N PHE A 84 19.64 -10.36 0.35
CA PHE A 84 20.58 -11.37 0.81
C PHE A 84 20.06 -12.07 2.07
N ASP A 85 20.55 -13.28 2.32
CA ASP A 85 20.26 -13.97 3.58
C ASP A 85 20.69 -13.08 4.77
N PRO A 86 19.91 -13.02 5.86
CA PRO A 86 18.82 -13.93 6.23
C PRO A 86 17.41 -13.43 5.87
N TYR A 87 17.28 -12.37 5.06
CA TYR A 87 15.97 -11.79 4.74
C TYR A 87 15.06 -12.78 4.01
N GLY A 88 13.77 -12.77 4.34
CA GLY A 88 12.78 -13.67 3.75
C GLY A 88 12.89 -15.15 4.20
N MET A 89 13.67 -15.46 5.24
CA MET A 89 13.84 -16.84 5.74
C MET A 89 12.55 -17.50 6.28
N THR A 90 11.57 -16.71 6.71
CA THR A 90 10.24 -17.17 7.14
C THR A 90 9.28 -17.21 5.95
N PHE A 91 9.25 -16.14 5.14
CA PHE A 91 8.48 -16.07 3.90
C PHE A 91 9.21 -15.22 2.85
N PRO A 92 9.36 -15.67 1.61
CA PRO A 92 8.98 -16.97 1.05
C PRO A 92 10.08 -18.05 1.15
N ARG A 93 10.89 -18.06 2.23
CA ARG A 93 12.10 -18.90 2.39
C ARG A 93 13.28 -18.50 1.50
N LYS A 94 13.29 -17.26 1.03
CA LYS A 94 14.39 -16.65 0.27
C LYS A 94 14.26 -15.13 0.28
N PRO A 95 15.37 -14.39 0.10
CA PRO A 95 15.31 -12.94 0.00
C PRO A 95 14.49 -12.47 -1.21
N THR A 96 13.62 -11.49 -0.98
CA THR A 96 12.83 -10.85 -2.05
C THR A 96 12.98 -9.33 -2.08
N GLY A 97 13.83 -8.75 -1.23
CA GLY A 97 13.90 -7.31 -1.02
C GLY A 97 12.90 -6.75 0.00
N ARG A 98 12.20 -7.62 0.75
CA ARG A 98 11.40 -7.21 1.90
C ARG A 98 12.33 -6.98 3.09
N PHE A 99 12.16 -5.87 3.81
CA PHE A 99 12.95 -5.56 5.00
C PHE A 99 12.37 -6.28 6.23
N SER A 100 12.30 -7.60 6.17
CA SER A 100 11.80 -8.48 7.23
C SER A 100 12.31 -9.91 7.00
N ASP A 101 12.15 -10.80 7.98
CA ASP A 101 12.30 -12.24 7.78
C ASP A 101 11.16 -12.82 6.93
N GLY A 102 10.07 -12.08 6.76
CA GLY A 102 8.92 -12.55 5.99
C GLY A 102 8.08 -11.42 5.38
N ARG A 103 6.76 -11.54 5.56
CA ARG A 103 5.76 -10.58 5.09
C ARG A 103 5.91 -9.22 5.76
N VAL A 104 5.64 -8.16 4.99
CA VAL A 104 5.58 -6.76 5.43
C VAL A 104 4.15 -6.22 5.38
N LEU A 105 3.91 -4.99 5.81
CA LEU A 105 2.55 -4.41 5.91
C LEU A 105 1.73 -4.55 4.61
N THR A 106 2.37 -4.36 3.46
CA THR A 106 1.77 -4.59 2.13
C THR A 106 1.11 -5.95 1.99
N ASP A 107 1.79 -7.01 2.43
CA ASP A 107 1.30 -8.37 2.32
C ASP A 107 0.07 -8.60 3.23
N TYR A 108 0.05 -7.98 4.41
CA TYR A 108 -1.06 -8.07 5.36
C TYR A 108 -2.29 -7.31 4.87
N VAL A 109 -2.12 -6.08 4.38
CA VAL A 109 -3.23 -5.31 3.78
C VAL A 109 -3.78 -6.01 2.55
N ALA A 110 -2.92 -6.53 1.67
CA ALA A 110 -3.35 -7.30 0.50
C ALA A 110 -4.11 -8.58 0.90
N SER A 111 -3.62 -9.32 1.90
CA SER A 111 -4.30 -10.50 2.41
C SER A 111 -5.66 -10.16 3.05
N PHE A 112 -5.76 -9.02 3.74
CA PHE A 112 -7.00 -8.54 4.33
C PHE A 112 -8.05 -8.18 3.27
N LEU A 113 -7.59 -7.59 2.17
CA LEU A 113 -8.37 -7.35 0.94
C LEU A 113 -8.69 -8.63 0.15
N ARG A 114 -8.17 -9.80 0.57
CA ARG A 114 -8.29 -11.10 -0.12
C ARG A 114 -7.70 -11.10 -1.55
N ILE A 115 -6.67 -10.30 -1.77
CA ILE A 115 -5.91 -10.24 -3.02
C ILE A 115 -4.49 -10.74 -2.81
N ARG A 116 -3.78 -11.06 -3.90
CA ARG A 116 -2.34 -11.33 -3.79
C ARG A 116 -1.58 -10.03 -3.54
N SER A 117 -0.40 -10.13 -2.93
CA SER A 117 0.48 -8.97 -2.76
C SER A 117 0.73 -8.28 -4.11
N PRO A 118 0.59 -6.95 -4.18
CA PRO A 118 0.92 -6.15 -5.36
C PRO A 118 2.33 -6.44 -5.87
N ILE A 119 2.50 -6.40 -7.19
CA ILE A 119 3.80 -6.62 -7.83
C ILE A 119 4.71 -5.40 -7.65
N PRO A 120 6.00 -5.56 -7.30
CA PRO A 120 6.95 -4.45 -7.34
C PRO A 120 7.08 -3.86 -8.75
N TYR A 121 7.00 -2.54 -8.87
CA TYR A 121 7.13 -1.78 -10.12
C TYR A 121 8.36 -2.20 -10.94
N ARG A 122 9.48 -2.49 -10.27
CA ARG A 122 10.75 -2.93 -10.89
C ARG A 122 10.61 -4.17 -11.78
N ILE A 123 9.70 -5.09 -11.44
CA ILE A 123 9.51 -6.36 -12.16
C ILE A 123 8.19 -6.42 -12.94
N ARG A 124 7.50 -5.28 -13.11
CA ARG A 124 6.16 -5.20 -13.71
C ARG A 124 6.04 -5.88 -15.08
N LYS A 125 7.08 -5.79 -15.92
CA LYS A 125 7.10 -6.40 -17.26
C LYS A 125 7.07 -7.93 -17.24
N PHE A 126 7.65 -8.53 -16.20
CA PHE A 126 7.82 -9.98 -16.09
C PHE A 126 6.72 -10.66 -15.28
N GLY A 127 5.99 -9.91 -14.44
CA GLY A 127 4.95 -10.47 -13.57
C GLY A 127 3.54 -9.99 -13.91
N GLN A 128 3.19 -9.91 -15.19
CA GLN A 128 1.89 -9.42 -15.67
C GLN A 128 0.68 -10.11 -15.01
N LYS A 129 0.83 -11.38 -14.61
CA LYS A 129 -0.22 -12.15 -13.90
C LYS A 129 -0.60 -11.58 -12.53
N LEU A 130 0.22 -10.71 -11.95
CA LEU A 130 -0.03 -10.08 -10.65
C LEU A 130 -0.61 -8.66 -10.76
N LEU A 131 -0.58 -8.05 -11.95
CA LEU A 131 -1.18 -6.73 -12.21
C LEU A 131 -2.67 -6.64 -11.82
N PRO A 132 -3.50 -7.70 -11.94
CA PRO A 132 -4.87 -7.64 -11.46
C PRO A 132 -5.04 -7.27 -9.98
N TYR A 133 -4.00 -7.42 -9.16
CA TYR A 133 -4.01 -7.13 -7.72
C TYR A 133 -3.37 -5.77 -7.37
N GLY A 134 -2.88 -5.03 -8.36
CA GLY A 134 -2.25 -3.72 -8.19
C GLY A 134 -0.72 -3.77 -8.25
N MET A 135 -0.07 -2.68 -7.85
CA MET A 135 1.37 -2.48 -7.99
C MET A 135 1.97 -1.75 -6.80
N ASN A 136 3.19 -2.13 -6.45
CA ASN A 136 3.96 -1.52 -5.38
C ASN A 136 5.08 -0.65 -5.96
N PHE A 137 5.05 0.64 -5.63
CA PHE A 137 6.02 1.66 -6.01
C PHE A 137 6.95 2.08 -4.86
N ALA A 138 6.71 1.59 -3.64
CA ALA A 138 7.51 1.89 -2.46
C ALA A 138 8.96 1.46 -2.66
N VAL A 139 9.89 2.28 -2.17
CA VAL A 139 11.33 2.02 -2.23
C VAL A 139 11.90 2.24 -0.84
N ALA A 140 12.55 1.23 -0.28
CA ALA A 140 13.15 1.33 1.04
C ALA A 140 14.10 2.52 1.19
N GLY A 141 13.95 3.23 2.33
CA GLY A 141 14.66 4.47 2.67
C GLY A 141 14.01 5.76 2.15
N SER A 142 12.98 5.67 1.30
CA SER A 142 12.30 6.86 0.76
C SER A 142 11.62 7.68 1.86
N GLY A 143 11.66 9.00 1.71
CA GLY A 143 10.84 9.93 2.48
C GLY A 143 9.76 10.60 1.63
N ILE A 144 9.07 11.54 2.27
CA ILE A 144 8.32 12.58 1.57
C ILE A 144 9.29 13.43 0.74
N PHE A 145 10.43 13.78 1.34
CA PHE A 145 11.54 14.43 0.64
C PHE A 145 12.60 13.44 0.17
N ASP A 146 13.58 13.97 -0.57
CA ASP A 146 14.79 13.23 -0.90
C ASP A 146 15.62 12.97 0.37
N THR A 147 15.67 11.71 0.77
CA THR A 147 16.40 11.19 1.93
C THR A 147 17.80 10.70 1.55
N GLY A 148 18.33 11.15 0.42
CA GLY A 148 19.63 10.75 -0.10
C GLY A 148 19.62 9.33 -0.68
N ASN A 149 20.77 8.88 -1.17
CA ASN A 149 20.98 7.52 -1.70
C ASN A 149 20.23 7.19 -3.01
N PHE A 150 19.87 8.19 -3.83
CA PHE A 150 19.26 8.01 -5.16
C PHE A 150 17.89 7.30 -5.15
N GLN A 151 17.15 7.38 -4.05
CA GLN A 151 15.85 6.74 -3.90
C GLN A 151 14.72 7.66 -4.40
N SER A 152 13.62 7.07 -4.88
CA SER A 152 12.46 7.86 -5.34
C SER A 152 11.63 8.27 -4.13
N ASN A 153 11.63 9.56 -3.80
CA ASN A 153 10.70 10.14 -2.82
C ASN A 153 9.22 9.90 -3.21
N LEU A 154 8.30 10.19 -2.28
CA LEU A 154 6.88 9.92 -2.48
C LEU A 154 6.32 10.52 -3.77
N THR A 155 6.66 11.78 -4.08
CA THR A 155 6.23 12.45 -5.31
C THR A 155 6.67 11.69 -6.56
N ALA A 156 7.94 11.25 -6.62
CA ALA A 156 8.47 10.47 -7.74
C ALA A 156 7.84 9.07 -7.86
N GLN A 157 7.42 8.47 -6.74
CA GLN A 157 6.66 7.22 -6.78
C GLN A 157 5.25 7.44 -7.35
N ILE A 158 4.60 8.55 -7.02
CA ILE A 158 3.30 8.95 -7.59
C ILE A 158 3.45 9.30 -9.08
N ASP A 159 4.57 9.92 -9.51
CA ASP A 159 4.88 10.13 -10.93
C ASP A 159 4.88 8.81 -11.70
N LYS A 160 5.57 7.79 -11.17
CA LYS A 160 5.61 6.45 -11.77
C LYS A 160 4.22 5.83 -11.86
N PHE A 161 3.39 5.99 -10.83
CA PHE A 161 2.02 5.49 -10.84
C PHE A 161 1.16 6.20 -11.88
N GLN A 162 1.23 7.52 -11.92
CA GLN A 162 0.50 8.33 -12.90
C GLN A 162 0.88 7.93 -14.33
N ALA A 163 2.18 7.73 -14.60
CA ALA A 163 2.64 7.23 -15.89
C ALA A 163 2.04 5.86 -16.24
N GLN A 164 1.90 4.92 -15.29
CA GLN A 164 1.25 3.62 -15.58
C GLN A 164 -0.23 3.72 -15.95
N ILE A 165 -0.90 4.82 -15.58
CA ILE A 165 -2.27 5.09 -15.96
C ILE A 165 -2.30 5.79 -17.31
N ASP A 166 -1.53 6.88 -17.46
CA ASP A 166 -1.50 7.70 -18.68
C ASP A 166 -0.99 6.90 -19.89
N ASP A 167 0.09 6.13 -19.71
CA ASP A 167 0.64 5.26 -20.76
C ASP A 167 -0.25 4.04 -21.02
N GLY A 168 -1.19 3.73 -20.11
CA GLY A 168 -2.17 2.65 -20.24
C GLY A 168 -3.44 3.07 -20.97
N VAL A 169 -3.63 4.38 -21.17
CA VAL A 169 -4.72 4.94 -21.98
C VAL A 169 -4.53 4.64 -23.47
N PHE A 170 -3.27 4.53 -23.93
CA PHE A 170 -2.92 4.35 -25.34
C PHE A 170 -2.13 3.05 -25.56
N SER A 171 -2.51 2.26 -26.55
CA SER A 171 -1.75 1.07 -26.94
C SER A 171 -0.85 1.29 -28.14
N LYS A 172 0.14 0.40 -28.32
CA LYS A 172 0.93 0.30 -29.56
C LYS A 172 0.07 0.23 -30.83
N HIS A 173 -1.14 -0.31 -30.74
CA HIS A 173 -2.09 -0.33 -31.85
C HIS A 173 -2.65 1.07 -32.11
N ASP A 174 -3.12 1.76 -31.06
CA ASP A 174 -3.69 3.11 -31.16
C ASP A 174 -2.67 4.08 -31.77
N LEU A 175 -1.39 3.92 -31.42
CA LEU A 175 -0.29 4.69 -32.01
C LEU A 175 -0.03 4.36 -33.49
N LYS A 176 -0.19 3.09 -33.91
CA LYS A 176 -0.01 2.67 -35.31
C LYS A 176 -1.19 3.03 -36.22
N SER A 177 -2.38 3.16 -35.66
CA SER A 177 -3.60 3.51 -36.42
C SER A 177 -3.79 5.01 -36.62
N SER A 178 -2.99 5.85 -35.97
CA SER A 178 -3.13 7.29 -36.05
C SER A 178 -2.34 7.94 -37.19
N ALA A 179 -2.85 9.08 -37.64
CA ALA A 179 -2.26 9.89 -38.70
C ALA A 179 -1.54 11.10 -38.10
N ALA A 180 -0.40 11.47 -38.67
CA ALA A 180 0.35 12.66 -38.26
C ALA A 180 -0.03 13.86 -39.14
N LEU A 181 -0.14 15.03 -38.52
CA LEU A 181 -0.54 16.30 -39.11
C LEU A 181 0.63 17.29 -39.00
N MET A 182 1.17 17.75 -40.12
CA MET A 182 2.25 18.75 -40.13
C MET A 182 1.63 20.15 -40.17
N LEU A 183 1.80 20.91 -39.09
CA LEU A 183 1.21 22.25 -38.95
C LEU A 183 2.18 23.35 -39.45
N SER A 184 3.49 23.10 -39.39
CA SER A 184 4.55 24.01 -39.86
C SER A 184 5.84 23.24 -40.18
N PRO A 185 6.79 23.81 -40.97
CA PRO A 185 8.12 23.24 -41.12
C PRO A 185 8.79 23.10 -39.75
N GLY A 186 8.96 21.87 -39.28
CA GLY A 186 9.54 21.59 -37.96
C GLY A 186 8.57 21.16 -36.86
N THR A 187 7.25 21.17 -37.09
CA THR A 187 6.28 20.70 -36.08
C THR A 187 5.31 19.65 -36.65
N ILE A 188 5.32 18.46 -36.06
CA ILE A 188 4.39 17.37 -36.37
C ILE A 188 3.47 17.15 -35.17
N THR A 189 2.17 17.23 -35.40
CA THR A 189 1.14 16.94 -34.41
C THR A 189 0.43 15.65 -34.76
N ILE A 190 0.38 14.68 -33.85
CA ILE A 190 -0.29 13.41 -34.10
C ILE A 190 -1.58 13.35 -33.26
N PRO A 191 -2.77 13.47 -33.87
CA PRO A 191 -4.04 13.24 -33.18
C PRO A 191 -4.26 11.75 -32.87
N PHE A 192 -4.73 11.43 -31.66
CA PHE A 192 -5.12 10.07 -31.28
C PHE A 192 -6.44 10.05 -30.51
N ARG A 193 -7.18 8.96 -30.67
CA ARG A 193 -8.41 8.66 -29.93
C ARG A 193 -8.09 7.68 -28.79
N ALA A 194 -8.31 8.10 -27.55
CA ALA A 194 -8.11 7.24 -26.38
C ALA A 194 -9.11 6.07 -26.35
N ARG A 195 -8.71 4.90 -25.82
CA ARG A 195 -9.59 3.73 -25.64
C ARG A 195 -10.82 4.00 -24.79
N SER A 196 -10.75 4.99 -23.89
CA SER A 196 -11.84 5.38 -23.00
C SER A 196 -12.92 6.23 -23.66
N GLY A 197 -12.81 6.54 -24.96
CA GLY A 197 -13.81 7.35 -25.69
C GLY A 197 -13.85 8.83 -25.31
N LEU A 198 -13.01 9.27 -24.36
CA LEU A 198 -12.85 10.68 -23.98
C LEU A 198 -11.75 11.35 -24.81
N LEU A 199 -12.09 12.57 -25.29
CA LEU A 199 -11.33 13.60 -26.02
C LEU A 199 -10.02 13.18 -26.74
N ALA A 200 -9.96 13.46 -28.04
CA ALA A 200 -8.73 13.34 -28.82
C ALA A 200 -7.64 14.21 -28.17
N ARG A 201 -6.49 13.61 -27.85
CA ARG A 201 -5.29 14.34 -27.43
C ARG A 201 -4.31 14.38 -28.59
N GLU A 202 -3.57 15.46 -28.67
CA GLU A 202 -2.58 15.73 -29.71
C GLU A 202 -1.18 15.56 -29.14
N CYS A 203 -0.31 14.81 -29.83
CA CYS A 203 1.10 14.79 -29.51
C CYS A 203 1.91 15.66 -30.47
N THR A 204 2.60 16.68 -29.95
CA THR A 204 3.39 17.60 -30.76
C THR A 204 4.88 17.24 -30.68
N ILE A 205 5.48 16.94 -31.83
CA ILE A 205 6.90 16.66 -32.02
C ILE A 205 7.52 17.88 -32.73
N ASN A 206 8.51 18.49 -32.09
CA ASN A 206 9.33 19.53 -32.71
C ASN A 206 10.63 18.91 -33.25
N MET A 207 10.89 19.11 -34.54
CA MET A 207 12.04 18.60 -35.28
C MET A 207 13.02 19.73 -35.59
N ASN A 208 14.32 19.42 -35.56
CA ASN A 208 15.35 20.33 -36.06
C ASN A 208 15.42 20.31 -37.60
N GLU A 209 16.10 21.29 -38.20
CA GLU A 209 16.19 21.42 -39.67
C GLU A 209 16.74 20.17 -40.36
N ASP A 210 17.73 19.50 -39.76
CA ASP A 210 18.30 18.26 -40.30
C ASP A 210 17.28 17.11 -40.34
N ALA A 211 16.43 17.01 -39.31
CA ALA A 211 15.36 16.01 -39.25
C ALA A 211 14.21 16.33 -40.20
N VAL A 212 13.88 17.61 -40.38
CA VAL A 212 12.92 18.06 -41.40
C VAL A 212 13.42 17.69 -42.79
N ARG A 213 14.71 17.88 -43.09
CA ARG A 213 15.33 17.50 -44.36
C ARG A 213 15.26 15.99 -44.61
N GLY A 214 15.60 15.17 -43.61
CA GLY A 214 15.49 13.70 -43.72
C GLY A 214 14.04 13.20 -43.85
N LEU A 215 13.07 13.88 -43.25
CA LEU A 215 11.65 13.56 -43.39
C LEU A 215 11.11 13.87 -44.79
N MET A 216 11.53 15.01 -45.37
CA MET A 216 11.19 15.42 -46.74
C MET A 216 11.76 14.46 -47.80
N GLU A 217 12.95 13.88 -47.57
CA GLU A 217 13.54 12.87 -48.44
C GLU A 217 12.75 11.54 -48.44
N LEU A 218 12.23 11.12 -47.27
CA LEU A 218 11.49 9.86 -47.12
C LEU A 218 10.04 9.95 -47.62
N PHE A 219 9.47 11.15 -47.67
CA PHE A 219 8.09 11.39 -48.10
C PHE A 219 8.00 12.55 -49.09
N PRO A 220 8.43 12.37 -50.36
CA PRO A 220 8.44 13.43 -51.38
C PRO A 220 7.08 14.06 -51.65
N LEU A 221 5.98 13.38 -51.30
CA LEU A 221 4.60 13.86 -51.44
C LEU A 221 4.23 14.99 -50.45
N LEU A 222 5.05 15.22 -49.42
CA LEU A 222 4.92 16.31 -48.44
C LEU A 222 5.61 17.61 -48.88
N ALA A 223 6.48 17.57 -49.90
CA ALA A 223 7.09 18.75 -50.46
C ALA A 223 6.05 19.50 -51.32
N ALA A 224 5.51 20.59 -50.78
CA ALA A 224 4.77 21.56 -51.60
C ALA A 224 5.77 22.33 -52.50
N PRO A 225 5.39 22.71 -53.74
CA PRO A 225 6.23 23.57 -54.58
C PRO A 225 6.52 24.91 -53.88
N PRO A 226 7.64 25.59 -54.18
CA PRO A 226 8.11 26.79 -53.46
C PRO A 226 7.18 28.02 -53.51
N TRP A 227 6.02 27.94 -54.17
CA TRP A 227 5.19 29.09 -54.53
C TRP A 227 3.86 29.16 -53.75
N ILE A 228 3.60 28.24 -52.80
CA ILE A 228 2.35 28.23 -52.03
C ILE A 228 2.59 28.85 -50.64
N HIS A 229 2.28 30.13 -50.50
CA HIS A 229 2.21 30.80 -49.19
C HIS A 229 0.84 30.50 -48.53
N GLY A 230 0.75 29.37 -47.83
CA GLY A 230 -0.39 28.98 -46.98
C GLY A 230 -0.25 27.54 -46.48
N PRO A 231 -0.74 27.19 -45.26
CA PRO A 231 -0.52 25.86 -44.69
C PRO A 231 -1.38 24.81 -45.43
N VAL A 232 -0.80 24.14 -46.43
CA VAL A 232 -1.41 22.97 -47.07
C VAL A 232 -1.02 21.73 -46.27
N VAL A 233 -1.94 21.28 -45.43
CA VAL A 233 -1.76 20.11 -44.57
C VAL A 233 -2.13 18.84 -45.34
N ARG A 234 -1.15 18.04 -45.76
CA ARG A 234 -1.39 16.67 -46.26
C ARG A 234 -1.19 15.67 -45.13
N ALA A 235 -2.26 14.98 -44.75
CA ALA A 235 -2.20 13.89 -43.78
C ALA A 235 -1.41 12.71 -44.36
N ALA A 236 -0.27 12.36 -43.76
CA ALA A 236 0.49 11.18 -44.12
C ALA A 236 0.41 10.14 -42.99
N LYS A 237 0.27 8.87 -43.36
CA LYS A 237 0.34 7.75 -42.41
C LYS A 237 1.82 7.50 -42.11
N VAL A 238 2.29 7.96 -40.95
CA VAL A 238 3.70 7.89 -40.58
C VAL A 238 4.01 6.56 -39.91
N ASP A 239 4.83 5.72 -40.55
CA ASP A 239 5.40 4.54 -39.89
C ASP A 239 6.56 4.97 -38.97
N LEU A 240 6.26 5.04 -37.68
CA LEU A 240 7.21 5.41 -36.61
C LEU A 240 8.47 4.52 -36.58
N LYS A 241 8.49 3.35 -37.25
CA LYS A 241 9.71 2.55 -37.37
C LYS A 241 10.79 3.23 -38.22
N ARG A 242 10.42 4.03 -39.22
CA ARG A 242 11.36 4.70 -40.14
C ARG A 242 11.99 5.97 -39.56
N LEU A 243 11.37 6.59 -38.55
CA LEU A 243 11.85 7.84 -37.93
C LEU A 243 13.08 7.67 -37.03
N SER A 244 13.44 6.45 -36.64
CA SER A 244 14.57 6.22 -35.74
C SER A 244 15.95 6.41 -36.34
N HIS A 245 16.03 6.47 -37.67
CA HIS A 245 17.29 6.72 -38.38
C HIS A 245 17.55 8.21 -38.59
N ILE A 246 16.56 9.05 -38.32
CA ILE A 246 16.64 10.50 -38.48
C ILE A 246 17.08 11.05 -37.12
N GLY A 247 18.23 11.70 -37.07
CA GLY A 247 18.86 12.22 -35.85
C GLY A 247 18.04 13.31 -35.16
N VAL A 248 16.96 12.92 -34.48
CA VAL A 248 16.19 13.78 -33.58
C VAL A 248 17.09 14.12 -32.39
N ARG A 249 17.63 15.35 -32.36
CA ARG A 249 18.29 15.86 -31.15
C ARG A 249 17.23 16.21 -30.11
N ARG A 250 17.52 15.82 -28.85
CA ARG A 250 16.69 16.02 -27.65
C ARG A 250 16.01 17.40 -27.63
N SER A 251 14.69 17.41 -27.77
CA SER A 251 13.85 18.55 -27.41
C SER A 251 13.53 18.47 -25.91
N SER A 252 13.50 19.62 -25.24
CA SER A 252 13.20 19.76 -23.80
C SER A 252 11.70 19.72 -23.47
N SER A 253 10.87 19.09 -24.32
CA SER A 253 9.44 18.91 -24.09
C SER A 253 9.08 17.42 -24.01
N PRO A 254 8.31 16.97 -22.99
CA PRO A 254 8.27 15.56 -22.60
C PRO A 254 7.31 14.67 -23.42
N THR A 255 6.75 15.13 -24.54
CA THR A 255 5.54 14.48 -25.07
C THR A 255 5.73 13.42 -26.15
N CYS A 256 6.80 13.37 -26.95
CA CYS A 256 6.92 12.32 -27.98
C CYS A 256 8.37 11.97 -28.41
N THR A 257 9.36 12.06 -27.52
CA THR A 257 10.73 11.66 -27.83
C THR A 257 11.30 10.78 -26.74
N ASP A 258 11.00 9.49 -26.79
CA ASP A 258 12.04 8.47 -26.71
C ASP A 258 11.47 7.09 -27.01
N ARG A 259 12.18 6.34 -27.87
CA ARG A 259 11.91 4.92 -28.15
C ARG A 259 12.04 4.04 -26.89
N ALA A 260 12.43 4.62 -25.75
CA ALA A 260 12.49 4.01 -24.43
C ALA A 260 11.21 4.21 -23.59
N GLN A 261 10.25 5.02 -24.02
CA GLN A 261 8.97 5.25 -23.31
C GLN A 261 7.79 4.44 -23.84
N ILE A 262 8.02 3.45 -24.72
CA ILE A 262 6.98 2.47 -25.03
C ILE A 262 7.03 1.34 -23.99
N ASP A 263 6.72 1.68 -22.74
CA ASP A 263 6.44 0.72 -21.68
C ASP A 263 4.97 0.80 -21.28
N ASP A 264 4.16 0.26 -22.20
CA ASP A 264 2.74 -0.12 -22.09
C ASP A 264 2.20 0.08 -20.67
N GLY A 265 1.56 1.23 -20.39
CA GLY A 265 0.89 1.39 -19.10
C GLY A 265 -0.17 0.31 -18.94
N VAL A 266 -0.32 -0.14 -17.69
CA VAL A 266 -0.99 -1.41 -17.39
C VAL A 266 -2.31 -1.23 -16.64
N PHE A 267 -2.65 0.01 -16.26
CA PHE A 267 -3.86 0.34 -15.52
C PHE A 267 -4.70 1.37 -16.27
N SER A 268 -6.01 1.21 -16.20
CA SER A 268 -7.00 2.14 -16.73
C SER A 268 -7.68 2.94 -15.62
N LYS A 269 -8.35 4.05 -15.96
CA LYS A 269 -9.21 4.78 -15.00
C LYS A 269 -10.31 3.90 -14.38
N HIS A 270 -10.75 2.86 -15.09
CA HIS A 270 -11.72 1.91 -14.56
C HIS A 270 -11.14 1.09 -13.40
N ASP A 271 -9.86 0.68 -13.51
CA ASP A 271 -9.16 -0.07 -12.46
C ASP A 271 -9.05 0.71 -11.15
N LEU A 272 -9.11 2.04 -11.20
CA LEU A 272 -9.03 2.89 -10.01
C LEU A 272 -10.31 2.85 -9.16
N LYS A 273 -11.48 2.67 -9.79
CA LYS A 273 -12.78 2.72 -9.10
C LYS A 273 -12.92 1.69 -7.98
N SER A 274 -12.23 0.57 -8.10
CA SER A 274 -12.20 -0.52 -7.11
C SER A 274 -10.81 -0.70 -6.50
N SER A 275 -10.05 0.40 -6.34
CA SER A 275 -8.69 0.37 -5.81
C SER A 275 -8.56 1.10 -4.47
N ALA A 276 -7.50 0.79 -3.75
CA ALA A 276 -7.02 1.60 -2.63
C ALA A 276 -5.53 1.91 -2.81
N ALA A 277 -5.09 3.04 -2.26
CA ALA A 277 -3.68 3.33 -2.07
C ALA A 277 -3.27 3.12 -0.60
N LEU A 278 -2.08 2.56 -0.39
CA LEU A 278 -1.42 2.47 0.91
C LEU A 278 -0.11 3.26 0.84
N ILE A 279 0.09 4.19 1.77
CA ILE A 279 1.28 5.02 1.89
C ILE A 279 1.89 4.79 3.26
N ALA A 280 3.14 4.34 3.31
CA ALA A 280 3.90 4.26 4.55
C ALA A 280 4.81 5.48 4.71
N VAL A 281 4.75 6.09 5.90
CA VAL A 281 5.66 7.15 6.35
C VAL A 281 6.32 6.66 7.63
N SER A 282 7.53 6.12 7.52
CA SER A 282 8.20 5.42 8.63
C SER A 282 9.43 6.14 9.17
N GLY A 283 9.61 7.43 8.85
CA GLY A 283 10.55 8.31 9.55
C GLY A 283 11.92 8.51 8.91
N ASN A 284 12.12 8.09 7.66
CA ASN A 284 13.38 8.33 6.93
C ASN A 284 13.69 9.83 6.79
N ASP A 285 12.66 10.67 6.62
CA ASP A 285 12.78 12.14 6.61
C ASP A 285 13.42 12.68 7.90
N TYR A 286 12.98 12.16 9.05
CA TYR A 286 13.50 12.56 10.37
C TYR A 286 14.90 12.02 10.62
N GLN A 287 15.16 10.78 10.24
CA GLN A 287 16.50 10.19 10.32
C GLN A 287 17.49 11.03 9.49
N TYR A 288 17.14 11.32 8.24
CA TYR A 288 17.94 12.12 7.32
C TYR A 288 18.25 13.52 7.87
N LEU A 289 17.25 14.16 8.49
CA LEU A 289 17.42 15.46 9.15
C LEU A 289 18.40 15.33 10.33
N SER A 290 18.16 14.36 11.22
CA SER A 290 19.00 14.19 12.43
C SER A 290 20.46 13.84 12.14
N GLU A 291 20.73 13.19 11.01
CA GLU A 291 22.10 12.84 10.59
C GLU A 291 22.88 14.03 10.02
N ARG A 292 22.20 15.08 9.53
CA ARG A 292 22.84 16.25 8.91
C ARG A 292 22.78 17.51 9.74
N ASP A 293 21.85 17.59 10.66
CA ASP A 293 21.62 18.77 11.47
C ASP A 293 21.84 18.43 12.96
N PRO A 294 22.98 18.82 13.55
CA PRO A 294 23.23 18.65 14.97
C PRO A 294 22.18 19.33 15.86
N ASP A 295 21.47 20.34 15.33
CA ASP A 295 20.46 21.12 16.02
C ASP A 295 19.03 20.78 15.53
N TYR A 296 18.84 19.58 14.95
CA TYR A 296 17.59 19.20 14.29
C TYR A 296 16.34 19.36 15.15
N LEU A 297 16.46 19.25 16.49
CA LEU A 297 15.33 19.43 17.41
C LEU A 297 14.76 20.84 17.35
N HIS A 298 15.60 21.87 17.16
CA HIS A 298 15.17 23.26 17.02
C HIS A 298 14.53 23.53 15.64
N HIS A 299 15.02 22.87 14.59
CA HIS A 299 14.48 23.00 13.23
C HIS A 299 13.30 22.07 12.93
N LEU A 300 12.98 21.15 13.85
CA LEU A 300 12.01 20.08 13.65
C LEU A 300 10.61 20.61 13.29
N HIS A 301 10.16 21.66 13.97
CA HIS A 301 8.83 22.23 13.72
C HIS A 301 8.70 22.77 12.29
N GLY A 302 9.64 23.63 11.87
CA GLY A 302 9.65 24.17 10.51
C GLY A 302 9.90 23.10 9.44
N PHE A 303 10.61 22.03 9.78
CA PHE A 303 10.73 20.86 8.92
C PHE A 303 9.39 20.14 8.74
N MET A 304 8.64 19.91 9.83
CA MET A 304 7.30 19.32 9.78
C MET A 304 6.34 20.16 8.95
N ASP A 305 6.38 21.50 9.05
CA ASP A 305 5.54 22.38 8.24
C ASP A 305 5.73 22.12 6.74
N ARG A 306 6.99 22.03 6.30
CA ARG A 306 7.30 21.72 4.89
C ARG A 306 6.90 20.31 4.52
N LEU A 307 7.17 19.33 5.38
CA LEU A 307 6.84 17.92 5.15
C LEU A 307 5.34 17.73 4.92
N PHE A 308 4.50 18.30 5.80
CA PHE A 308 3.05 18.18 5.67
C PHE A 308 2.49 19.01 4.51
N ALA A 309 3.10 20.15 4.16
CA ALA A 309 2.75 20.89 2.96
C ALA A 309 2.97 20.04 1.69
N GLN A 310 4.10 19.31 1.60
CA GLN A 310 4.37 18.44 0.46
C GLN A 310 3.49 17.19 0.46
N LEU A 311 3.34 16.52 1.61
CA LEU A 311 2.46 15.35 1.75
C LEU A 311 1.02 15.69 1.31
N LYS A 312 0.51 16.87 1.66
CA LYS A 312 -0.80 17.35 1.22
C LYS A 312 -0.89 17.46 -0.30
N VAL A 313 0.14 17.96 -0.98
CA VAL A 313 0.19 18.02 -2.45
C VAL A 313 0.14 16.62 -3.06
N ASP A 314 0.92 15.69 -2.53
CA ASP A 314 0.98 14.30 -2.99
C ASP A 314 -0.36 13.56 -2.80
N LEU A 315 -1.02 13.75 -1.65
CA LEU A 315 -2.33 13.15 -1.36
C LEU A 315 -3.45 13.75 -2.23
N LYS A 316 -3.46 15.08 -2.41
CA LYS A 316 -4.36 15.72 -3.36
C LYS A 316 -4.14 15.18 -4.76
N ARG A 317 -2.89 14.93 -5.16
CA ARG A 317 -2.60 14.36 -6.46
C ARG A 317 -3.22 12.99 -6.62
N LEU A 318 -3.06 12.06 -5.67
CA LEU A 318 -3.72 10.74 -5.71
C LEU A 318 -5.25 10.84 -5.83
N SER A 319 -5.87 11.82 -5.18
CA SER A 319 -7.29 12.11 -5.35
C SER A 319 -7.62 12.57 -6.78
N HIS A 320 -6.87 13.50 -7.37
CA HIS A 320 -7.05 13.92 -8.79
C HIS A 320 -6.81 12.78 -9.79
N ILE A 321 -5.92 11.85 -9.46
CA ILE A 321 -5.71 10.63 -10.26
C ILE A 321 -6.96 9.75 -10.24
N GLY A 322 -7.75 9.79 -9.17
CA GLY A 322 -9.03 9.11 -9.04
C GLY A 322 -8.97 7.85 -8.18
N VAL A 323 -8.02 7.77 -7.24
CA VAL A 323 -7.98 6.69 -6.25
C VAL A 323 -9.02 6.98 -5.16
N PRO A 324 -10.04 6.13 -4.94
CA PRO A 324 -11.17 6.47 -4.08
C PRO A 324 -10.89 6.30 -2.58
N LYS A 325 -9.91 5.47 -2.22
CA LYS A 325 -9.55 5.18 -0.83
C LYS A 325 -8.04 5.28 -0.65
N VAL A 326 -7.56 6.18 0.21
CA VAL A 326 -6.13 6.37 0.49
C VAL A 326 -5.87 6.14 1.97
N ILE A 327 -4.97 5.20 2.28
CA ILE A 327 -4.55 4.84 3.62
C ILE A 327 -3.14 5.38 3.82
N VAL A 328 -2.93 6.19 4.85
CA VAL A 328 -1.63 6.76 5.21
C VAL A 328 -1.27 6.29 6.60
N THR A 329 -0.12 5.67 6.80
CA THR A 329 0.33 5.33 8.15
C THR A 329 0.76 6.59 8.89
N ASN A 330 0.46 6.66 10.19
CA ASN A 330 1.18 7.58 11.05
C ASN A 330 2.60 7.05 11.35
N LEU A 331 3.37 7.78 12.14
CA LEU A 331 4.74 7.43 12.50
C LEU A 331 4.74 6.44 13.67
N HIS A 332 5.34 5.27 13.45
CA HIS A 332 5.56 4.26 14.50
C HIS A 332 6.41 4.82 15.67
N PRO A 333 6.47 4.17 16.85
CA PRO A 333 7.24 4.70 17.98
C PRO A 333 8.74 4.56 17.73
N ILE A 334 9.32 5.53 17.02
CA ILE A 334 10.73 5.53 16.58
C ILE A 334 11.68 5.27 17.75
N GLY A 335 11.43 5.87 18.92
CA GLY A 335 12.26 5.66 20.11
C GLY A 335 12.32 4.21 20.61
N CYS A 336 11.39 3.36 20.17
CA CYS A 336 11.33 1.95 20.56
C CYS A 336 11.97 1.00 19.53
N ILE A 337 12.48 1.48 18.40
CA ILE A 337 13.17 0.60 17.46
C ILE A 337 14.55 0.19 18.01
N PRO A 338 15.10 -0.96 17.60
CA PRO A 338 16.34 -1.48 18.16
C PRO A 338 17.57 -0.57 17.99
N TYR A 339 17.61 0.29 16.97
CA TYR A 339 18.64 1.32 16.83
C TYR A 339 18.73 2.21 18.08
N TYR A 340 17.59 2.70 18.57
CA TYR A 340 17.51 3.57 19.75
C TYR A 340 17.53 2.81 21.08
N THR A 341 17.11 1.54 21.11
CA THR A 341 17.09 0.74 22.36
C THR A 341 18.37 -0.07 22.57
N ARG A 342 19.25 -0.20 21.56
CA ARG A 342 20.56 -0.88 21.68
C ARG A 342 21.41 -0.33 22.84
N PRO A 343 21.55 0.99 23.08
CA PRO A 343 22.31 1.51 24.23
C PRO A 343 21.78 1.04 25.58
N THR A 344 20.47 0.80 25.70
CA THR A 344 19.83 0.27 26.92
C THR A 344 19.80 -1.27 26.94
N LYS A 345 20.52 -1.93 26.04
CA LYS A 345 20.47 -3.40 25.85
C LYS A 345 19.04 -3.89 25.62
N TYR A 346 18.25 -3.14 24.87
CA TYR A 346 16.87 -3.47 24.49
C TYR A 346 15.89 -3.54 25.68
N THR A 347 16.15 -2.79 26.76
CA THR A 347 15.30 -2.79 27.97
C THR A 347 14.31 -1.64 28.03
N ALA A 348 14.59 -0.54 27.34
CA ALA A 348 13.74 0.66 27.37
C ALA A 348 13.79 1.43 26.04
N CYS A 349 12.66 2.05 25.69
CA CYS A 349 12.56 2.98 24.58
C CYS A 349 13.27 4.31 24.91
N TYR A 350 13.79 4.96 23.87
CA TYR A 350 14.36 6.30 23.95
C TYR A 350 13.25 7.37 23.92
N SER A 351 13.06 8.07 25.03
CA SER A 351 11.91 8.98 25.22
C SER A 351 12.01 10.30 24.47
N ASN A 352 13.22 10.80 24.17
CA ASN A 352 13.41 12.17 23.68
C ASN A 352 12.78 12.46 22.30
N VAL A 353 12.49 11.42 21.52
CA VAL A 353 11.82 11.54 20.21
C VAL A 353 10.31 11.37 20.30
N SER A 354 9.75 11.05 21.49
CA SER A 354 8.33 10.71 21.63
C SER A 354 7.41 11.91 21.35
N SER A 355 7.79 13.11 21.80
CA SER A 355 7.01 14.33 21.55
C SER A 355 6.98 14.68 20.06
N ALA A 356 8.09 14.47 19.35
CA ALA A 356 8.17 14.65 17.89
C ALA A 356 7.26 13.67 17.14
N VAL A 357 7.26 12.40 17.57
CA VAL A 357 6.38 11.37 17.00
C VAL A 357 4.91 11.70 17.26
N ALA A 358 4.55 12.12 18.48
CA ALA A 358 3.18 12.50 18.81
C ALA A 358 2.71 13.70 17.97
N GLU A 359 3.56 14.71 17.78
CA GLU A 359 3.25 15.87 16.97
C GLU A 359 3.10 15.52 15.48
N HIS A 360 3.96 14.67 14.92
CA HIS A 360 3.78 14.16 13.56
C HIS A 360 2.43 13.44 13.43
N ASN A 361 2.11 12.53 14.36
CA ASN A 361 0.90 11.71 14.27
C ASN A 361 -0.36 12.56 14.36
N ARG A 362 -0.39 13.56 15.25
CA ARG A 362 -1.47 14.54 15.33
C ARG A 362 -1.68 15.27 14.00
N ARG A 363 -0.60 15.69 13.35
CA ARG A 363 -0.66 16.39 12.04
C ARG A 363 -1.12 15.47 10.90
N VAL A 364 -0.80 14.18 10.92
CA VAL A 364 -1.35 13.20 9.96
C VAL A 364 -2.87 13.13 10.11
N ASP A 365 -3.37 12.98 11.34
CA ASP A 365 -4.80 12.90 11.61
C ASP A 365 -5.54 14.17 11.16
N GLU A 366 -4.99 15.34 11.45
CA GLU A 366 -5.52 16.64 11.01
C GLU A 366 -5.54 16.76 9.49
N LEU A 367 -4.48 16.33 8.81
CA LEU A 367 -4.42 16.37 7.35
C LEU A 367 -5.45 15.43 6.70
N MET A 368 -5.67 14.23 7.26
CA MET A 368 -6.70 13.31 6.74
C MET A 368 -8.11 13.91 6.89
N GLN A 369 -8.38 14.56 8.03
CA GLN A 369 -9.65 15.25 8.27
C GLN A 369 -9.83 16.44 7.33
N GLU A 370 -8.77 17.22 7.10
CA GLU A 370 -8.79 18.37 6.18
C GLU A 370 -9.12 17.93 4.74
N LEU A 371 -8.49 16.86 4.25
CA LEU A 371 -8.68 16.37 2.89
C LEU A 371 -10.03 15.68 2.67
N GLY A 372 -10.62 15.08 3.71
CA GLY A 372 -11.91 14.38 3.63
C GLY A 372 -13.11 15.29 3.33
N GLY A 373 -12.99 16.60 3.55
CA GLY A 373 -14.09 17.57 3.42
C GLY A 373 -14.40 18.08 2.01
N GLY A 374 -13.80 17.55 0.94
CA GLY A 374 -13.95 18.16 -0.40
C GLY A 374 -13.53 17.34 -1.62
N THR A 375 -13.43 16.01 -1.51
CA THR A 375 -13.08 15.15 -2.66
C THR A 375 -13.87 13.85 -2.67
N ASP A 376 -14.00 13.20 -3.84
CA ASP A 376 -14.54 11.84 -3.97
C ASP A 376 -13.62 10.77 -3.33
N THR A 377 -12.45 11.19 -2.84
CA THR A 377 -11.46 10.34 -2.20
C THR A 377 -11.61 10.41 -0.69
N THR A 378 -11.69 9.25 -0.06
CA THR A 378 -11.68 9.13 1.40
C THR A 378 -10.27 8.81 1.88
N PHE A 379 -9.89 9.37 3.02
CA PHE A 379 -8.55 9.25 3.59
C PHE A 379 -8.62 8.60 4.98
N LEU A 380 -7.69 7.69 5.27
CA LEU A 380 -7.53 7.05 6.58
C LEU A 380 -6.12 7.27 7.11
N SER A 381 -6.03 7.76 8.34
CA SER A 381 -4.81 7.67 9.15
C SER A 381 -4.78 6.30 9.81
N LEU A 382 -3.84 5.46 9.40
CA LEU A 382 -3.65 4.12 9.96
C LEU A 382 -2.66 4.20 11.13
N ASP A 383 -3.18 4.02 12.35
CA ASP A 383 -2.41 4.21 13.59
C ASP A 383 -1.47 3.04 13.90
N VAL A 384 -0.37 2.98 13.17
CA VAL A 384 0.72 2.03 13.39
C VAL A 384 1.45 2.31 14.70
N ASN A 385 1.43 3.56 15.19
CA ASN A 385 2.05 3.93 16.45
C ASN A 385 1.45 3.19 17.64
N THR A 386 0.15 3.36 17.83
CA THR A 386 -0.59 2.73 18.93
C THR A 386 -0.61 1.21 18.75
N ALA A 387 -0.72 0.71 17.52
CA ALA A 387 -0.63 -0.72 17.24
C ALA A 387 0.71 -1.32 17.70
N PHE A 388 1.84 -0.65 17.43
CA PHE A 388 3.16 -1.10 17.86
C PHE A 388 3.28 -1.01 19.38
N LEU A 389 2.96 0.14 19.99
CA LEU A 389 3.01 0.31 21.45
C LEU A 389 2.16 -0.73 22.18
N ASN A 390 0.99 -1.09 21.64
CA ASN A 390 0.14 -2.14 22.19
C ASN A 390 0.78 -3.52 22.17
N VAL A 391 1.66 -3.83 21.21
CA VAL A 391 2.43 -5.07 21.21
C VAL A 391 3.63 -4.95 22.16
N LEU A 392 4.36 -3.83 22.09
CA LEU A 392 5.60 -3.61 22.83
C LEU A 392 5.39 -3.51 24.35
N HIS A 393 4.32 -2.85 24.80
CA HIS A 393 4.04 -2.61 26.22
C HIS A 393 3.26 -3.73 26.92
N ARG A 394 2.88 -4.82 26.21
CA ARG A 394 2.12 -5.93 26.80
C ARG A 394 2.95 -6.93 27.61
N GLY A 395 4.24 -6.68 27.81
CA GLY A 395 4.96 -7.14 28.99
C GLY A 395 4.49 -6.48 30.31
N LEU A 396 3.79 -5.34 30.26
CA LEU A 396 3.53 -4.47 31.43
C LEU A 396 2.08 -3.98 31.64
N GLN A 397 1.16 -4.05 30.66
CA GLN A 397 -0.15 -3.35 30.78
C GLN A 397 -1.45 -4.18 30.59
N LEU A 398 -1.40 -5.51 30.51
CA LEU A 398 -2.65 -6.31 30.48
C LEU A 398 -3.39 -6.39 31.83
N ARG A 399 -2.85 -5.82 32.92
CA ARG A 399 -3.49 -5.85 34.25
C ARG A 399 -4.65 -4.86 34.45
N ASN A 400 -4.78 -3.81 33.62
CA ASN A 400 -5.76 -2.73 33.86
C ASN A 400 -6.90 -2.60 32.84
N LEU A 401 -7.09 -3.56 31.93
CA LEU A 401 -8.13 -3.49 30.88
C LEU A 401 -9.39 -4.32 31.15
N ALA A 402 -9.59 -4.83 32.36
CA ALA A 402 -10.85 -5.45 32.79
C ALA A 402 -12.06 -4.48 32.75
N ARG A 403 -11.82 -3.17 32.60
CA ARG A 403 -12.86 -2.12 32.51
C ARG A 403 -13.40 -1.84 31.11
N ILE A 404 -12.69 -2.24 30.04
CA ILE A 404 -13.08 -1.92 28.64
C ILE A 404 -13.93 -3.04 28.00
N GLN A 405 -13.88 -4.25 28.56
CA GLN A 405 -14.49 -5.44 27.98
C GLN A 405 -16.03 -5.39 27.85
N TRP A 406 -16.72 -4.57 28.65
CA TRP A 406 -18.19 -4.55 28.71
C TRP A 406 -18.89 -3.70 27.63
N TRP A 407 -18.15 -2.93 26.83
CA TRP A 407 -18.71 -2.02 25.81
C TRP A 407 -18.36 -2.42 24.37
N LEU A 408 -17.53 -3.45 24.21
CA LEU A 408 -17.08 -3.94 22.93
C LEU A 408 -18.12 -4.89 22.34
N SER A 409 -18.37 -4.80 21.04
CA SER A 409 -19.22 -5.78 20.36
C SER A 409 -18.58 -7.18 20.46
N SER A 410 -19.36 -8.24 20.26
CA SER A 410 -18.82 -9.61 20.25
C SER A 410 -17.68 -9.79 19.22
N ALA A 411 -17.73 -9.05 18.11
CA ALA A 411 -16.67 -9.06 17.11
C ALA A 411 -15.41 -8.35 17.61
N ASP A 412 -15.54 -7.17 18.23
CA ASP A 412 -14.40 -6.42 18.77
C ASP A 412 -13.73 -7.16 19.91
N LEU A 413 -14.53 -7.83 20.76
CA LEU A 413 -14.01 -8.74 21.78
C LEU A 413 -13.19 -9.86 21.16
N PHE A 414 -13.70 -10.53 20.12
CA PHE A 414 -12.95 -11.59 19.46
C PHE A 414 -11.60 -11.09 18.92
N PHE A 415 -11.60 -9.96 18.19
CA PHE A 415 -10.35 -9.39 17.66
C PHE A 415 -9.39 -8.97 18.78
N PHE A 416 -9.91 -8.40 19.87
CA PHE A 416 -9.08 -8.07 21.03
C PHE A 416 -8.38 -9.31 21.61
N HIS A 417 -9.07 -10.44 21.73
CA HIS A 417 -8.47 -11.69 22.21
C HIS A 417 -7.40 -12.22 21.23
N VAL A 418 -7.64 -12.13 19.92
CA VAL A 418 -6.66 -12.52 18.90
C VAL A 418 -5.43 -11.61 18.95
N ALA A 419 -5.62 -10.29 19.01
CA ALA A 419 -4.53 -9.31 19.14
C ALA A 419 -3.73 -9.54 20.44
N ALA A 420 -4.42 -9.78 21.56
CA ALA A 420 -3.78 -10.08 22.84
C ALA A 420 -2.98 -11.39 22.78
N LYS A 421 -3.48 -12.42 22.07
CA LYS A 421 -2.76 -13.67 21.86
C LYS A 421 -1.50 -13.46 21.02
N GLY A 422 -1.62 -12.80 19.86
CA GLY A 422 -0.47 -12.51 19.00
C GLY A 422 0.60 -11.68 19.71
N ALA A 423 0.18 -10.65 20.47
CA ALA A 423 1.10 -9.87 21.29
C ALA A 423 1.78 -10.70 22.39
N LYS A 424 1.11 -11.71 22.95
CA LYS A 424 1.68 -12.61 23.97
C LYS A 424 2.73 -13.57 23.41
N GLU A 425 2.67 -13.87 22.11
CA GLU A 425 3.67 -14.71 21.43
C GLU A 425 5.00 -13.97 21.25
N ILE A 426 4.99 -12.62 21.26
CA ILE A 426 6.18 -11.77 21.25
C ILE A 426 6.82 -11.73 22.64
N LYS A 427 7.93 -12.46 22.83
CA LYS A 427 8.70 -12.49 24.09
C LYS A 427 9.79 -11.43 24.14
N HIS A 428 10.25 -10.99 22.98
CA HIS A 428 11.34 -10.04 22.81
C HIS A 428 10.83 -8.81 22.03
N PRO A 429 10.18 -7.86 22.72
CA PRO A 429 9.53 -6.72 22.06
C PRO A 429 10.52 -5.70 21.50
N LEU A 430 11.66 -5.48 22.16
CA LEU A 430 12.63 -4.44 21.76
C LEU A 430 13.94 -4.99 21.20
N ALA A 431 14.25 -6.27 21.46
CA ALA A 431 15.45 -6.90 20.93
C ALA A 431 15.18 -7.39 19.49
N PRO A 432 16.11 -7.17 18.54
CA PRO A 432 15.97 -7.67 17.19
C PRO A 432 16.43 -9.13 17.09
N CYS A 433 15.82 -9.89 16.19
CA CYS A 433 16.25 -11.27 15.92
C CYS A 433 17.58 -11.35 15.16
N CYS A 434 17.82 -10.43 14.21
CA CYS A 434 19.05 -10.33 13.45
C CYS A 434 19.92 -9.19 13.98
N VAL A 435 21.04 -9.54 14.60
CA VAL A 435 21.94 -8.61 15.28
C VAL A 435 23.29 -8.60 14.58
N SER A 436 23.78 -7.42 14.25
CA SER A 436 25.14 -7.25 13.73
C SER A 436 26.22 -7.55 14.77
N ARG A 437 27.31 -8.17 14.36
CA ARG A 437 28.47 -8.48 15.22
C ARG A 437 29.30 -7.24 15.58
N SER A 438 29.21 -6.17 14.79
CA SER A 438 29.86 -4.88 15.03
C SER A 438 28.83 -3.75 15.00
N ASN A 439 29.21 -2.58 15.53
CA ASN A 439 28.45 -1.33 15.36
C ASN A 439 28.56 -0.75 13.94
N THR A 440 29.53 -1.21 13.13
CA THR A 440 29.81 -0.72 11.77
C THR A 440 29.24 -1.58 10.65
N THR A 441 28.47 -2.60 11.02
CA THR A 441 27.90 -3.62 10.13
C THR A 441 26.41 -3.73 10.36
N GLU A 442 25.66 -4.15 9.36
CA GLU A 442 24.22 -4.39 9.41
C GLU A 442 23.85 -5.86 9.23
N CYS A 443 22.62 -6.21 9.60
CA CYS A 443 22.04 -7.53 9.30
C CYS A 443 22.07 -7.78 7.79
N GLY A 444 22.54 -8.96 7.38
CA GLY A 444 22.67 -9.36 5.97
C GLY A 444 24.03 -9.02 5.33
N GLU A 445 24.95 -8.40 6.08
CA GLU A 445 26.32 -8.16 5.59
C GLU A 445 27.23 -9.39 5.75
N ILE A 446 28.14 -9.55 4.78
CA ILE A 446 29.20 -10.56 4.78
C ILE A 446 30.56 -9.88 4.63
N ASP A 447 31.62 -10.49 5.18
CA ASP A 447 32.98 -10.03 4.96
C ASP A 447 33.52 -10.42 3.57
N ALA A 448 34.73 -9.96 3.24
CA ALA A 448 35.38 -10.27 1.97
C ALA A 448 35.65 -11.78 1.76
N LYS A 449 35.59 -12.59 2.82
CA LYS A 449 35.74 -14.05 2.80
C LYS A 449 34.39 -14.78 2.74
N GLY A 450 33.28 -14.05 2.75
CA GLY A 450 31.92 -14.59 2.74
C GLY A 450 31.39 -14.99 4.11
N ASN A 451 32.08 -14.68 5.21
CA ASN A 451 31.58 -14.96 6.56
C ASN A 451 30.48 -13.96 6.93
N ARG A 452 29.46 -14.45 7.63
CA ARG A 452 28.37 -13.61 8.14
C ARG A 452 28.89 -12.65 9.20
N LEU A 453 28.56 -11.37 9.05
CA LEU A 453 28.86 -10.31 10.03
C LEU A 453 27.69 -10.05 10.99
N TYR A 454 26.76 -10.98 11.07
CA TYR A 454 25.53 -10.90 11.87
C TYR A 454 25.21 -12.26 12.49
N GLU A 455 24.35 -12.25 13.49
CA GLU A 455 23.77 -13.40 14.15
C GLU A 455 22.25 -13.34 14.01
N VAL A 456 21.61 -14.51 13.94
CA VAL A 456 20.16 -14.63 13.79
C VAL A 456 19.64 -15.49 14.93
N CYS A 457 18.58 -15.02 15.58
CA CYS A 457 17.90 -15.75 16.63
C CYS A 457 17.28 -17.06 16.09
N ARG A 458 17.03 -18.03 16.98
CA ARG A 458 16.41 -19.32 16.60
C ARG A 458 14.90 -19.21 16.37
N HIS A 459 14.24 -18.30 17.08
CA HIS A 459 12.78 -18.15 17.12
C HIS A 459 12.38 -16.72 16.69
N PRO A 460 12.40 -16.42 15.37
CA PRO A 460 11.99 -15.10 14.87
C PRO A 460 10.53 -14.76 15.22
N GLU A 461 9.68 -15.76 15.42
CA GLU A 461 8.28 -15.62 15.84
C GLU A 461 8.11 -15.00 17.24
N GLU A 462 9.15 -15.05 18.08
CA GLU A 462 9.12 -14.50 19.44
C GLU A 462 9.65 -13.06 19.50
N HIS A 463 10.14 -12.50 18.39
CA HIS A 463 10.73 -11.16 18.32
C HIS A 463 9.80 -10.22 17.56
N PHE A 464 9.61 -8.99 18.07
CA PHE A 464 8.88 -7.97 17.32
C PHE A 464 9.72 -7.42 16.16
N TYR A 465 11.00 -7.15 16.43
CA TYR A 465 11.93 -6.58 15.45
C TYR A 465 12.82 -7.63 14.79
N TRP A 466 13.00 -7.48 13.50
CA TRP A 466 13.90 -8.29 12.68
C TRP A 466 15.32 -7.76 12.74
N ASP A 467 15.53 -6.47 12.47
CA ASP A 467 16.84 -5.82 12.47
C ASP A 467 16.81 -4.52 13.29
N SER A 468 17.74 -3.60 13.05
CA SER A 468 17.84 -2.32 13.78
C SER A 468 16.59 -1.42 13.71
N ALA A 469 15.68 -1.65 12.77
CA ALA A 469 14.50 -0.80 12.58
C ALA A 469 13.22 -1.58 12.27
N HIS A 470 13.31 -2.66 11.51
CA HIS A 470 12.14 -3.24 10.86
C HIS A 470 11.50 -4.37 11.67
N PRO A 471 10.17 -4.52 11.67
CA PRO A 471 9.51 -5.64 12.32
C PRO A 471 9.76 -7.00 11.64
N THR A 472 9.69 -8.07 12.41
CA THR A 472 9.57 -9.44 11.87
C THR A 472 8.18 -9.63 11.23
N GLN A 473 8.01 -10.72 10.50
CA GLN A 473 6.69 -11.16 10.06
C GLN A 473 5.73 -11.31 11.25
N ALA A 474 6.19 -11.85 12.38
CA ALA A 474 5.38 -12.04 13.57
C ALA A 474 5.04 -10.70 14.25
N GLY A 475 5.99 -9.75 14.30
CA GLY A 475 5.75 -8.39 14.76
C GLY A 475 4.68 -7.69 13.93
N TRP A 476 4.76 -7.80 12.60
CA TRP A 476 3.71 -7.30 11.71
C TRP A 476 2.37 -8.01 11.92
N ALA A 477 2.36 -9.33 12.10
CA ALA A 477 1.12 -10.08 12.37
C ALA A 477 0.44 -9.58 13.65
N ALA A 478 1.21 -9.45 14.73
CA ALA A 478 0.71 -8.99 16.03
C ALA A 478 0.19 -7.55 15.97
N ALA A 479 0.93 -6.64 15.32
CA ALA A 479 0.52 -5.25 15.15
C ALA A 479 -0.73 -5.15 14.26
N PHE A 480 -0.82 -5.94 13.19
CA PHE A 480 -1.92 -5.89 12.24
C PHE A 480 -3.27 -6.20 12.88
N GLU A 481 -3.34 -7.06 13.89
CA GLU A 481 -4.58 -7.34 14.61
C GLU A 481 -5.19 -6.08 15.28
N PHE A 482 -4.37 -5.10 15.67
CA PHE A 482 -4.84 -3.79 16.16
C PHE A 482 -5.26 -2.85 15.03
N LEU A 483 -4.77 -3.05 13.81
CA LEU A 483 -5.07 -2.25 12.62
C LEU A 483 -6.33 -2.73 11.89
N ARG A 484 -6.72 -4.00 12.05
CA ARG A 484 -7.86 -4.60 11.34
C ARG A 484 -9.18 -3.88 11.54
N PRO A 485 -9.57 -3.42 12.75
CA PRO A 485 -10.87 -2.76 12.95
C PRO A 485 -11.02 -1.49 12.11
N SER A 486 -10.04 -0.58 12.15
CA SER A 486 -10.08 0.67 11.39
C SER A 486 -10.03 0.43 9.87
N LEU A 487 -9.21 -0.53 9.42
CA LEU A 487 -9.19 -0.94 8.02
C LEU A 487 -10.53 -1.53 7.57
N ARG A 488 -11.18 -2.34 8.41
CA ARG A 488 -12.49 -2.94 8.10
C ARG A 488 -13.55 -1.86 7.86
N GLU A 489 -13.65 -0.93 8.79
CA GLU A 489 -14.62 0.16 8.75
C GLU A 489 -14.39 1.02 7.51
N PHE A 490 -13.15 1.48 7.31
CA PHE A 490 -12.79 2.36 6.19
C PHE A 490 -12.97 1.68 4.82
N LEU A 491 -12.56 0.42 4.70
CA LEU A 491 -12.65 -0.33 3.45
C LEU A 491 -14.06 -0.89 3.20
N GLN A 492 -14.94 -0.90 4.21
CA GLN A 492 -16.32 -1.43 4.17
C GLN A 492 -16.35 -2.95 3.91
N LEU A 493 -15.59 -3.72 4.71
CA LEU A 493 -15.33 -5.17 4.52
C LEU A 493 -15.93 -6.12 5.55
#